data_AF-A0AAU4FXZ4-F1
#
_entry.id   AF-A0AAU4FXZ4-F1
#
_cell.length_a   1.000
_cell.length_b   1.000
_cell.length_c   1.000
_cell.angle_alpha   90.00
_cell.angle_beta   90.00
_cell.angle_gamma   90.00
#
_symmetry.space_group_name_H-M   'P 1'
#
loop_
_entity.id
_entity.type
_entity.pdbx_description
1 polymer ?
#
loop_
_entity_poly.entity_id
_entity_poly.type
_entity_poly.pdbx_seq_one_letter_code
_entity_poly.pdbx_strand_id
1 'polypeptide(L)'
;MSHHLSGPNLRPPRGDSRLDMTDLFAFTKPDDRTVLIMNTNPVAPTGGDAYHPEAVYRINIDTNNDHLADIAFSFVFSQPQDGKQTVTVHRATGQQAQSHAPAGDKIFTDEPVSFGSAPEAIISGGYRFFAGLRSDPFFADLEGIGNDFQWTGKDWGIDKNVFGIVLEMPSSELGSDPRIGVWGRVSLRENGTLVSVDRGAHPSVTAYFNEEDAKDAYNEGEPAQDWETYLKPWTAVLAHTGGYEAQEAEKALRTILPDILRYDRSKPAAYPNGRMLTDDVTSARLTMVSGGKVTSDHIPPHTDYLSDFPYLGHPHPVTNGG
;
A
#
# COMPACT_ATOMS: atom_id res chain seq x y z
N MET A 1 5.50 4.76 -13.73
CA MET A 1 6.27 3.98 -12.73
C MET A 1 5.41 3.95 -11.47
N SER A 2 4.65 2.88 -11.28
CA SER A 2 3.67 2.74 -10.20
C SER A 2 4.32 2.18 -8.92
N HIS A 3 3.64 2.23 -7.78
CA HIS A 3 4.00 1.41 -6.61
C HIS A 3 3.93 -0.10 -6.93
N HIS A 4 3.21 -0.51 -7.97
CA HIS A 4 3.05 -1.90 -8.44
C HIS A 4 4.34 -2.60 -8.89
N LEU A 5 5.48 -1.92 -8.76
CA LEU A 5 6.80 -2.42 -9.13
C LEU A 5 7.80 -1.83 -8.11
N SER A 6 7.69 -2.24 -6.84
CA SER A 6 8.39 -1.59 -5.72
C SER A 6 9.88 -1.94 -5.62
N GLY A 7 10.32 -3.08 -6.18
CA GLY A 7 11.69 -3.55 -5.98
C GLY A 7 12.72 -3.03 -6.99
N PRO A 8 13.99 -3.40 -6.75
CA PRO A 8 15.10 -3.14 -7.66
C PRO A 8 14.78 -3.60 -9.09
N ASN A 9 14.96 -2.71 -10.07
CA ASN A 9 14.79 -2.87 -11.51
C ASN A 9 13.34 -3.17 -11.87
N LEU A 10 12.39 -2.67 -11.06
CA LEU A 10 10.96 -2.94 -11.19
C LEU A 10 10.64 -4.42 -11.08
N ARG A 11 11.45 -5.15 -10.30
CA ARG A 11 11.23 -6.55 -10.00
C ARG A 11 10.62 -6.66 -8.62
N PRO A 12 9.89 -7.74 -8.34
CA PRO A 12 9.43 -7.99 -6.99
C PRO A 12 10.58 -8.06 -5.97
N PRO A 13 10.35 -7.64 -4.72
CA PRO A 13 11.30 -7.85 -3.64
C PRO A 13 11.74 -9.32 -3.57
N ARG A 14 13.05 -9.55 -3.54
CA ARG A 14 13.66 -10.90 -3.54
C ARG A 14 13.22 -11.81 -4.71
N GLY A 15 12.67 -11.24 -5.79
CA GLY A 15 12.16 -12.00 -6.93
C GLY A 15 10.83 -12.72 -6.69
N ASP A 16 10.10 -12.36 -5.64
CA ASP A 16 8.80 -12.96 -5.30
C ASP A 16 7.68 -11.91 -5.29
N SER A 17 6.75 -11.99 -6.26
CA SER A 17 5.62 -11.05 -6.38
C SER A 17 4.73 -11.00 -5.16
N ARG A 18 4.71 -12.04 -4.32
CA ARG A 18 3.91 -12.05 -3.08
C ARG A 18 4.43 -11.06 -2.04
N LEU A 19 5.67 -10.59 -2.17
CA LEU A 19 6.31 -9.65 -1.27
C LEU A 19 6.19 -8.19 -1.75
N ASP A 20 5.79 -8.00 -3.00
CA ASP A 20 5.59 -6.70 -3.63
C ASP A 20 4.29 -6.11 -3.10
N MET A 21 4.41 -5.14 -2.18
CA MET A 21 3.28 -4.32 -1.78
C MET A 21 2.92 -3.43 -2.97
N THR A 22 1.63 -3.18 -3.20
CA THR A 22 1.21 -2.36 -4.36
C THR A 22 0.48 -1.10 -3.92
N ASP A 23 -0.34 -1.19 -2.89
CA ASP A 23 -1.14 -0.05 -2.44
C ASP A 23 -1.42 -0.08 -0.95
N LEU A 24 -1.59 1.12 -0.41
CA LEU A 24 -2.20 1.37 0.88
C LEU A 24 -3.39 2.31 0.71
N PHE A 25 -4.51 1.99 1.34
CA PHE A 25 -5.71 2.84 1.39
C PHE A 25 -6.15 3.05 2.84
N ALA A 26 -6.66 4.25 3.11
CA ALA A 26 -7.18 4.65 4.41
C ALA A 26 -8.35 5.60 4.21
N PHE A 27 -9.55 5.18 4.62
CA PHE A 27 -10.76 5.98 4.48
C PHE A 27 -11.80 5.62 5.54
N THR A 28 -12.80 6.49 5.72
CA THR A 28 -13.87 6.33 6.71
C THR A 28 -15.17 5.98 6.01
N LYS A 29 -15.95 5.12 6.65
CA LYS A 29 -17.36 4.88 6.31
C LYS A 29 -18.28 5.75 7.19
N PRO A 30 -19.53 6.00 6.74
CA PRO A 30 -20.59 6.38 7.66
C PRO A 30 -20.59 5.45 8.88
N ASP A 31 -20.93 5.96 10.06
CA ASP A 31 -20.90 5.26 11.37
C ASP A 31 -19.54 5.22 12.11
N ASP A 32 -18.63 6.15 11.82
CA ASP A 32 -17.35 6.33 12.53
C ASP A 32 -16.47 5.06 12.54
N ARG A 33 -16.37 4.43 11.37
CA ARG A 33 -15.50 3.28 11.13
C ARG A 33 -14.39 3.65 10.16
N THR A 34 -13.18 3.20 10.48
CA THR A 34 -12.01 3.36 9.62
C THR A 34 -11.73 2.05 8.87
N VAL A 35 -11.45 2.16 7.58
CA VAL A 35 -11.04 1.06 6.70
C VAL A 35 -9.58 1.28 6.32
N LEU A 36 -8.76 0.25 6.52
CA LEU A 36 -7.38 0.17 6.06
C LEU A 36 -7.26 -0.99 5.08
N ILE A 37 -6.63 -0.76 3.93
CA ILE A 37 -6.41 -1.79 2.92
C ILE A 37 -4.93 -1.79 2.53
N MET A 38 -4.32 -2.97 2.50
CA MET A 38 -3.01 -3.21 1.90
C MET A 38 -3.19 -4.21 0.76
N ASN A 39 -2.72 -3.85 -0.44
CA ASN A 39 -2.65 -4.77 -1.57
C ASN A 39 -1.21 -5.25 -1.76
N THR A 40 -1.07 -6.50 -2.19
CA THR A 40 0.21 -7.10 -2.57
C THR A 40 0.05 -7.94 -3.83
N ASN A 41 1.17 -8.27 -4.48
CA ASN A 41 1.22 -8.99 -5.74
C ASN A 41 0.45 -8.29 -6.88
N PRO A 42 1.11 -7.47 -7.72
CA PRO A 42 0.46 -6.65 -8.76
C PRO A 42 -0.15 -7.46 -9.92
N VAL A 43 0.01 -8.79 -9.94
CA VAL A 43 -0.44 -9.66 -11.03
C VAL A 43 -1.04 -10.98 -10.51
N ALA A 44 -1.57 -10.99 -9.29
CA ALA A 44 -2.07 -12.20 -8.63
C ALA A 44 -3.09 -12.96 -9.52
N PRO A 45 -3.17 -14.30 -9.42
CA PRO A 45 -2.26 -15.21 -8.72
C PRO A 45 -0.96 -15.49 -9.51
N THR A 46 -0.67 -14.76 -10.59
CA THR A 46 0.63 -14.87 -11.27
C THR A 46 1.74 -14.43 -10.31
N GLY A 47 2.90 -15.07 -10.38
CA GLY A 47 4.02 -14.78 -9.46
C GLY A 47 3.82 -15.27 -8.02
N GLY A 48 2.69 -15.92 -7.72
CA GLY A 48 2.40 -16.58 -6.45
C GLY A 48 0.90 -16.77 -6.24
N ASP A 49 0.47 -18.00 -6.00
CA ASP A 49 -0.95 -18.39 -5.89
C ASP A 49 -1.53 -18.29 -4.46
N ALA A 50 -0.70 -17.87 -3.50
CA ALA A 50 -1.07 -17.61 -2.11
C ALA A 50 -0.18 -16.50 -1.52
N TYR A 51 -0.47 -16.03 -0.31
CA TYR A 51 0.44 -15.13 0.42
C TYR A 51 1.72 -15.86 0.83
N HIS A 52 2.81 -15.12 1.07
CA HIS A 52 4.08 -15.72 1.47
C HIS A 52 4.03 -16.16 2.95
N PRO A 53 4.26 -17.44 3.28
CA PRO A 53 4.06 -17.96 4.64
C PRO A 53 5.15 -17.53 5.64
N GLU A 54 6.36 -17.20 5.17
CA GLU A 54 7.44 -16.66 6.01
C GLU A 54 7.46 -15.13 6.07
N ALA A 55 6.47 -14.45 5.47
CA ALA A 55 6.38 -13.01 5.48
C ALA A 55 5.46 -12.49 6.60
N VAL A 56 5.73 -11.26 7.02
CA VAL A 56 4.87 -10.47 7.89
C VAL A 56 4.44 -9.25 7.09
N TYR A 57 3.16 -9.19 6.77
CA TYR A 57 2.53 -8.04 6.14
C TYR A 57 2.01 -7.14 7.27
N ARG A 58 2.23 -5.83 7.18
CA ARG A 58 2.03 -4.96 8.34
C ARG A 58 1.52 -3.58 7.96
N ILE A 59 0.43 -3.15 8.60
CA ILE A 59 -0.04 -1.75 8.55
C ILE A 59 0.31 -1.10 9.87
N ASN A 60 1.09 -0.03 9.79
CA ASN A 60 1.56 0.75 10.93
C ASN A 60 0.77 2.04 11.05
N ILE A 61 0.50 2.46 12.29
CA ILE A 61 -0.23 3.69 12.59
C ILE A 61 0.57 4.52 13.60
N ASP A 62 0.84 5.77 13.23
CA ASP A 62 1.32 6.84 14.11
C ASP A 62 0.12 7.67 14.57
N THR A 63 -0.04 7.85 15.87
CA THR A 63 -1.16 8.59 16.48
C THR A 63 -0.71 9.88 17.16
N ASN A 64 0.59 10.16 17.19
CA ASN A 64 1.18 11.25 17.95
C ASN A 64 2.09 12.18 17.11
N ASN A 65 2.30 11.85 15.83
CA ASN A 65 3.11 12.59 14.85
C ASN A 65 4.62 12.62 15.19
N ASP A 66 5.15 11.58 15.83
CA ASP A 66 6.60 11.34 16.00
C ASP A 66 7.20 10.45 14.89
N HIS A 67 6.36 10.02 13.93
CA HIS A 67 6.71 9.14 12.81
C HIS A 67 7.14 7.72 13.23
N LEU A 68 6.81 7.31 14.44
CA LEU A 68 6.95 5.95 14.95
C LEU A 68 5.57 5.30 15.09
N ALA A 69 5.54 3.97 15.00
CA ALA A 69 4.29 3.24 15.11
C ALA A 69 3.85 3.14 16.58
N ASP A 70 2.68 3.70 16.87
CA ASP A 70 1.96 3.58 18.14
C ASP A 70 1.05 2.36 18.15
N ILE A 71 0.52 1.99 16.98
CA ILE A 71 -0.35 0.83 16.75
C ILE A 71 0.15 0.11 15.50
N ALA A 72 0.11 -1.22 15.51
CA ALA A 72 0.40 -1.99 14.30
C ALA A 72 -0.51 -3.21 14.17
N PHE A 73 -0.97 -3.46 12.95
CA PHE A 73 -1.65 -4.69 12.57
C PHE A 73 -0.71 -5.54 11.74
N SER A 74 -0.40 -6.74 12.21
CA SER A 74 0.45 -7.70 11.49
C SER A 74 -0.38 -8.90 11.03
N PHE A 75 -0.25 -9.26 9.76
CA PHE A 75 -0.94 -10.37 9.12
C PHE A 75 0.09 -11.45 8.77
N VAL A 76 -0.07 -12.64 9.36
CA VAL A 76 0.84 -13.78 9.18
C VAL A 76 0.05 -14.94 8.61
N PHE A 77 0.53 -15.49 7.50
CA PHE A 77 -0.17 -16.52 6.75
C PHE A 77 0.41 -17.90 7.00
N SER A 78 -0.44 -18.92 7.04
CA SER A 78 0.02 -20.31 7.14
C SER A 78 0.74 -20.74 5.86
N GLN A 79 1.44 -21.87 5.93
CA GLN A 79 1.80 -22.59 4.71
C GLN A 79 0.53 -22.90 3.91
N PRO A 80 0.51 -22.66 2.59
CA PRO A 80 -0.62 -23.04 1.76
C PRO A 80 -0.69 -24.57 1.67
N GLN A 81 -1.90 -25.11 1.79
CA GLN A 81 -2.18 -26.55 1.72
C GLN A 81 -3.46 -26.78 0.92
N ASP A 82 -3.38 -27.59 -0.14
CA ASP A 82 -4.53 -27.98 -0.98
C ASP A 82 -5.36 -26.78 -1.49
N GLY A 83 -4.67 -25.71 -1.92
CA GLY A 83 -5.30 -24.47 -2.40
C GLY A 83 -5.96 -23.62 -1.31
N LYS A 84 -5.70 -23.93 -0.03
CA LYS A 84 -6.18 -23.17 1.13
C LYS A 84 -5.01 -22.56 1.88
N GLN A 85 -5.27 -21.45 2.55
CA GLN A 85 -4.35 -20.78 3.44
C GLN A 85 -5.14 -20.13 4.56
N THR A 86 -4.55 -20.02 5.75
CA THR A 86 -5.14 -19.26 6.85
C THR A 86 -4.28 -18.04 7.19
N VAL A 87 -4.87 -17.10 7.92
CA VAL A 87 -4.20 -15.89 8.40
C VAL A 87 -4.50 -15.67 9.89
N THR A 88 -3.46 -15.28 10.62
CA THR A 88 -3.56 -14.78 11.99
C THR A 88 -3.27 -13.29 11.99
N VAL A 89 -4.13 -12.51 12.63
CA VAL A 89 -4.02 -11.05 12.70
C VAL A 89 -3.68 -10.63 14.13
N HIS A 90 -2.55 -9.94 14.26
CA HIS A 90 -2.05 -9.39 15.50
C HIS A 90 -2.29 -7.89 15.56
N ARG A 91 -2.64 -7.37 16.74
CA ARG A 91 -2.71 -5.94 17.05
C ARG A 91 -1.72 -5.63 18.17
N ALA A 92 -0.70 -4.85 17.87
CA ALA A 92 0.28 -4.35 18.83
C ALA A 92 0.01 -2.88 19.16
N THR A 93 0.37 -2.45 20.37
CA THR A 93 0.34 -1.05 20.79
C THR A 93 1.61 -0.63 21.53
N GLY A 94 1.92 0.66 21.52
CA GLY A 94 3.09 1.22 22.22
C GLY A 94 4.39 0.59 21.71
N GLN A 95 5.30 0.24 22.62
CA GLN A 95 6.61 -0.32 22.23
C GLN A 95 6.51 -1.62 21.43
N GLN A 96 5.47 -2.44 21.64
CA GLN A 96 5.25 -3.64 20.83
C GLN A 96 4.96 -3.30 19.36
N ALA A 97 4.31 -2.16 19.11
CA ALA A 97 4.02 -1.65 17.78
C ALA A 97 5.26 -1.08 17.09
N GLN A 98 6.46 -1.14 17.66
CA GLN A 98 7.69 -0.76 16.94
C GLN A 98 8.47 -2.00 16.43
N SER A 99 8.06 -3.20 16.84
CA SER A 99 8.66 -4.46 16.38
C SER A 99 8.16 -4.84 14.98
N HIS A 100 9.08 -5.25 14.10
CA HIS A 100 8.69 -5.84 12.80
C HIS A 100 8.10 -7.24 12.95
N ALA A 101 8.43 -7.95 14.04
CA ALA A 101 7.81 -9.23 14.35
C ALA A 101 6.35 -9.05 14.79
N PRO A 102 5.44 -10.00 14.46
CA PRO A 102 4.07 -10.00 14.98
C PRO A 102 4.11 -10.00 16.51
N ALA A 103 3.39 -9.06 17.11
CA ALA A 103 3.37 -8.85 18.56
C ALA A 103 1.98 -8.36 18.99
N GLY A 104 1.73 -8.34 20.31
CA GLY A 104 0.44 -7.95 20.87
C GLY A 104 -0.65 -9.02 20.72
N ASP A 105 -1.90 -8.59 20.81
CA ASP A 105 -3.06 -9.45 20.89
C ASP A 105 -3.43 -10.05 19.53
N LYS A 106 -3.85 -11.31 19.52
CA LYS A 106 -4.44 -11.93 18.32
C LYS A 106 -5.92 -11.57 18.25
N ILE A 107 -6.31 -10.73 17.29
CA ILE A 107 -7.71 -10.33 17.09
C ILE A 107 -8.46 -11.28 16.15
N PHE A 108 -7.72 -12.02 15.31
CA PHE A 108 -8.20 -13.13 14.47
C PHE A 108 -7.14 -14.23 14.49
N THR A 109 -7.55 -15.50 14.51
CA THR A 109 -6.61 -16.64 14.55
C THR A 109 -7.03 -17.70 13.56
N ASP A 110 -6.10 -18.07 12.67
CA ASP A 110 -6.26 -19.13 11.67
C ASP A 110 -7.52 -19.00 10.80
N GLU A 111 -7.88 -17.76 10.44
CA GLU A 111 -9.04 -17.47 9.60
C GLU A 111 -8.76 -17.76 8.12
N PRO A 112 -9.75 -18.16 7.32
CA PRO A 112 -9.53 -18.55 5.92
C PRO A 112 -9.17 -17.37 5.01
N VAL A 113 -8.27 -17.62 4.06
CA VAL A 113 -7.98 -16.72 2.93
C VAL A 113 -8.92 -17.04 1.76
N SER A 114 -9.54 -16.00 1.20
CA SER A 114 -10.51 -16.11 0.11
C SER A 114 -9.86 -16.01 -1.28
N PHE A 115 -9.48 -17.14 -1.87
CA PHE A 115 -8.99 -17.17 -3.26
C PHE A 115 -10.10 -17.22 -4.32
N GLY A 116 -11.35 -17.46 -3.90
CA GLY A 116 -12.52 -17.49 -4.79
C GLY A 116 -13.09 -16.11 -5.13
N SER A 117 -14.07 -16.10 -6.04
CA SER A 117 -14.74 -14.87 -6.49
C SER A 117 -15.59 -14.20 -5.41
N ALA A 118 -16.23 -14.99 -4.53
CA ALA A 118 -17.02 -14.47 -3.42
C ALA A 118 -16.12 -14.07 -2.24
N PRO A 119 -16.37 -12.92 -1.59
CA PRO A 119 -15.70 -12.56 -0.34
C PRO A 119 -16.22 -13.31 0.87
N GLU A 120 -15.29 -13.83 1.67
CA GLU A 120 -15.55 -14.30 3.02
C GLU A 120 -15.14 -13.21 4.02
N ALA A 121 -16.13 -12.48 4.52
CA ALA A 121 -15.92 -11.48 5.55
C ALA A 121 -15.94 -12.13 6.93
N ILE A 122 -14.88 -11.90 7.71
CA ILE A 122 -14.74 -12.43 9.08
C ILE A 122 -15.00 -11.28 10.06
N ILE A 123 -15.81 -11.54 11.10
CA ILE A 123 -16.22 -10.51 12.07
C ILE A 123 -15.88 -10.99 13.48
N SER A 124 -15.12 -10.18 14.23
CA SER A 124 -14.76 -10.45 15.63
C SER A 124 -14.53 -9.14 16.37
N GLY A 125 -15.06 -9.00 17.59
CA GLY A 125 -14.72 -7.88 18.48
C GLY A 125 -14.95 -6.48 17.90
N GLY A 126 -15.91 -6.30 16.99
CA GLY A 126 -16.16 -5.03 16.28
C GLY A 126 -15.30 -4.80 15.04
N TYR A 127 -14.31 -5.65 14.79
CA TYR A 127 -13.51 -5.69 13.57
C TYR A 127 -14.23 -6.48 12.48
N ARG A 128 -14.04 -6.06 11.23
CA ARG A 128 -14.30 -6.86 10.03
C ARG A 128 -12.99 -7.04 9.27
N PHE A 129 -12.75 -8.25 8.81
CA PHE A 129 -11.48 -8.62 8.20
C PHE A 129 -11.70 -9.49 6.97
N PHE A 130 -10.82 -9.30 5.98
CA PHE A 130 -10.77 -10.04 4.74
C PHE A 130 -9.32 -10.10 4.25
N ALA A 131 -8.91 -11.26 3.75
CA ALA A 131 -7.69 -11.41 2.94
C ALA A 131 -8.00 -12.33 1.74
N GLY A 132 -7.54 -11.97 0.55
CA GLY A 132 -7.79 -12.79 -0.63
C GLY A 132 -7.60 -12.11 -1.98
N LEU A 133 -7.89 -12.85 -3.05
CA LEU A 133 -7.70 -12.43 -4.45
C LEU A 133 -8.80 -11.45 -4.88
N ARG A 134 -8.48 -10.24 -5.31
CA ARG A 134 -9.45 -9.22 -5.74
C ARG A 134 -8.98 -8.49 -6.99
N SER A 135 -9.90 -7.82 -7.69
CA SER A 135 -9.48 -6.92 -8.77
C SER A 135 -8.60 -5.81 -8.21
N ASP A 136 -7.60 -5.44 -9.01
CA ASP A 136 -6.62 -4.42 -8.66
C ASP A 136 -7.25 -3.03 -8.82
N PRO A 137 -7.34 -2.20 -7.76
CA PRO A 137 -7.85 -0.84 -7.88
C PRO A 137 -6.94 0.11 -8.66
N PHE A 138 -5.72 -0.29 -9.00
CA PHE A 138 -4.78 0.56 -9.69
C PHE A 138 -5.15 0.78 -11.16
N PHE A 139 -5.06 2.04 -11.58
CA PHE A 139 -5.32 2.45 -12.95
C PHE A 139 -4.23 3.43 -13.40
N ALA A 140 -3.64 3.15 -14.57
CA ALA A 140 -2.69 4.06 -15.20
C ALA A 140 -2.39 3.67 -16.66
N ASP A 141 -2.07 4.67 -17.47
CA ASP A 141 -1.47 4.47 -18.79
C ASP A 141 0.06 4.33 -18.67
N LEU A 142 0.53 3.18 -18.18
CA LEU A 142 1.96 2.93 -17.98
C LEU A 142 2.76 3.01 -19.29
N GLU A 143 2.14 2.64 -20.43
CA GLU A 143 2.77 2.72 -21.75
C GLU A 143 2.97 4.18 -22.16
N GLY A 144 1.95 5.02 -21.99
CA GLY A 144 2.05 6.46 -22.21
C GLY A 144 3.07 7.12 -21.29
N ILE A 145 3.13 6.74 -20.01
CA ILE A 145 4.16 7.23 -19.07
C ILE A 145 5.57 6.86 -19.56
N GLY A 146 5.77 5.64 -20.08
CA GLY A 146 7.05 5.19 -20.61
C GLY A 146 7.43 5.78 -21.97
N ASN A 147 6.47 6.39 -22.67
CA ASN A 147 6.62 6.93 -24.01
C ASN A 147 6.48 8.47 -24.02
N ASP A 148 7.20 9.14 -23.11
CA ASP A 148 7.22 10.62 -22.99
C ASP A 148 5.81 11.26 -22.93
N PHE A 149 4.90 10.63 -22.17
CA PHE A 149 3.51 11.06 -21.97
C PHE A 149 2.66 11.07 -23.25
N GLN A 150 3.04 10.28 -24.26
CA GLN A 150 2.18 10.00 -25.42
C GLN A 150 1.11 8.99 -25.03
N TRP A 151 -0.02 9.49 -24.53
CA TRP A 151 -1.12 8.67 -24.01
C TRP A 151 -1.70 7.74 -25.08
N THR A 152 -1.82 6.48 -24.70
CA THR A 152 -2.46 5.42 -25.46
C THR A 152 -3.94 5.28 -25.12
N GLY A 153 -4.33 5.74 -23.92
CA GLY A 153 -5.67 5.53 -23.35
C GLY A 153 -5.90 4.10 -22.87
N LYS A 154 -4.84 3.28 -22.79
CA LYS A 154 -4.89 1.90 -22.34
C LYS A 154 -4.55 1.83 -20.86
N ASP A 155 -5.54 1.47 -20.06
CA ASP A 155 -5.33 1.16 -18.66
C ASP A 155 -4.60 -0.19 -18.51
N TRP A 156 -3.47 -0.18 -17.82
CA TRP A 156 -2.69 -1.37 -17.52
C TRP A 156 -3.35 -2.27 -16.46
N GLY A 157 -4.08 -1.69 -15.51
CA GLY A 157 -4.63 -2.38 -14.34
C GLY A 157 -6.03 -2.96 -14.53
N ILE A 158 -6.73 -2.60 -15.61
CA ILE A 158 -8.17 -2.89 -15.84
C ILE A 158 -8.56 -4.38 -15.80
N ASP A 159 -7.60 -5.29 -15.99
CA ASP A 159 -7.79 -6.74 -16.01
C ASP A 159 -6.84 -7.46 -15.04
N LYS A 160 -6.27 -6.73 -14.08
CA LYS A 160 -5.28 -7.24 -13.11
C LYS A 160 -5.93 -7.53 -11.77
N ASN A 161 -5.39 -8.52 -11.08
CA ASN A 161 -5.77 -8.82 -9.71
C ASN A 161 -4.59 -8.62 -8.77
N VAL A 162 -4.93 -8.42 -7.51
CA VAL A 162 -4.02 -8.34 -6.36
C VAL A 162 -4.48 -9.28 -5.26
N PHE A 163 -3.61 -9.51 -4.30
CA PHE A 163 -3.97 -10.01 -2.99
C PHE A 163 -4.28 -8.84 -2.05
N GLY A 164 -5.57 -8.64 -1.74
CA GLY A 164 -6.03 -7.57 -0.88
C GLY A 164 -6.21 -8.01 0.57
N ILE A 165 -5.68 -7.22 1.52
CA ILE A 165 -5.87 -7.36 2.97
C ILE A 165 -6.68 -6.16 3.44
N VAL A 166 -7.91 -6.38 3.91
CA VAL A 166 -8.86 -5.33 4.30
C VAL A 166 -9.21 -5.47 5.77
N LEU A 167 -8.99 -4.41 6.53
CA LEU A 167 -9.35 -4.31 7.95
C LEU A 167 -10.25 -3.11 8.18
N GLU A 168 -11.45 -3.35 8.68
CA GLU A 168 -12.40 -2.32 9.08
C GLU A 168 -12.65 -2.39 10.59
N MET A 169 -12.55 -1.26 11.28
CA MET A 169 -12.66 -1.19 12.72
C MET A 169 -13.38 0.09 13.19
N PRO A 170 -13.92 0.12 14.41
CA PRO A 170 -14.33 1.38 15.04
C PRO A 170 -13.16 2.35 15.06
N SER A 171 -13.38 3.62 14.71
CA SER A 171 -12.31 4.64 14.75
C SER A 171 -11.65 4.75 16.12
N SER A 172 -12.38 4.51 17.22
CA SER A 172 -11.83 4.52 18.57
C SER A 172 -10.64 3.57 18.78
N GLU A 173 -10.50 2.51 17.97
CA GLU A 173 -9.36 1.59 18.03
C GLU A 173 -8.02 2.23 17.63
N LEU A 174 -8.07 3.40 16.97
CA LEU A 174 -6.91 4.16 16.49
C LEU A 174 -6.63 5.41 17.35
N GLY A 175 -7.17 5.46 18.57
CA GLY A 175 -7.00 6.59 19.48
C GLY A 175 -7.98 7.74 19.24
N SER A 176 -7.93 8.73 20.13
CA SER A 176 -8.89 9.85 20.17
C SER A 176 -8.55 11.03 19.27
N ASP A 177 -7.27 11.23 18.91
CA ASP A 177 -6.91 12.26 17.92
C ASP A 177 -7.37 11.80 16.54
N PRO A 178 -8.24 12.54 15.83
CA PRO A 178 -8.73 12.11 14.53
C PRO A 178 -7.61 11.98 13.48
N ARG A 179 -6.45 12.60 13.70
CA ARG A 179 -5.30 12.57 12.79
C ARG A 179 -4.40 11.40 13.12
N ILE A 180 -4.06 10.64 12.10
CA ILE A 180 -3.10 9.55 12.15
C ILE A 180 -2.17 9.59 10.94
N GLY A 181 -1.01 8.97 11.07
CA GLY A 181 -0.15 8.58 9.97
C GLY A 181 -0.28 7.08 9.72
N VAL A 182 -0.30 6.64 8.45
CA VAL A 182 -0.40 5.22 8.08
C VAL A 182 0.67 4.86 7.06
N TRP A 183 1.34 3.72 7.22
CA TRP A 183 2.23 3.15 6.20
C TRP A 183 2.22 1.62 6.25
N GLY A 184 2.46 1.00 5.10
CA GLY A 184 2.60 -0.44 4.96
C GLY A 184 4.07 -0.87 5.05
N ARG A 185 4.29 -2.12 5.47
CA ARG A 185 5.58 -2.81 5.44
C ARG A 185 5.37 -4.29 5.15
N VAL A 186 6.27 -4.87 4.36
CA VAL A 186 6.40 -6.32 4.19
C VAL A 186 7.78 -6.72 4.66
N SER A 187 7.84 -7.66 5.60
CA SER A 187 9.10 -8.22 6.10
C SER A 187 9.16 -9.70 5.79
N LEU A 188 10.31 -10.20 5.33
CA LEU A 188 10.55 -11.61 5.07
C LEU A 188 11.47 -12.19 6.12
N ARG A 189 11.17 -13.39 6.63
CA ARG A 189 12.08 -14.10 7.51
C ARG A 189 13.20 -14.75 6.70
N GLU A 190 14.41 -14.22 6.85
CA GLU A 190 15.64 -14.69 6.20
C GLU A 190 16.63 -15.11 7.30
N ASN A 191 17.09 -16.36 7.28
CA ASN A 191 18.07 -16.89 8.24
C ASN A 191 17.70 -16.65 9.72
N GLY A 192 16.42 -16.75 10.05
CA GLY A 192 15.89 -16.55 11.40
C GLY A 192 15.64 -15.10 11.80
N THR A 193 16.00 -14.12 10.96
CA THR A 193 15.76 -12.68 11.21
C THR A 193 14.68 -12.17 10.26
N LEU A 194 13.83 -11.25 10.73
CA LEU A 194 12.92 -10.54 9.84
C LEU A 194 13.65 -9.36 9.21
N VAL A 195 13.67 -9.32 7.89
CA VAL A 195 14.24 -8.24 7.08
C VAL A 195 13.08 -7.52 6.41
N SER A 196 13.01 -6.20 6.51
CA SER A 196 12.04 -5.44 5.73
C SER A 196 12.45 -5.45 4.26
N VAL A 197 11.59 -5.99 3.41
CA VAL A 197 11.84 -6.15 1.98
C VAL A 197 11.03 -5.16 1.14
N ASP A 198 9.99 -4.58 1.73
CA ASP A 198 9.17 -3.54 1.11
C ASP A 198 8.51 -2.65 2.17
N ARG A 199 8.27 -1.39 1.82
CA ARG A 199 7.43 -0.46 2.58
C ARG A 199 6.92 0.65 1.68
N GLY A 200 5.91 1.36 2.17
CA GLY A 200 5.33 2.45 1.42
C GLY A 200 4.06 3.00 2.05
N ALA A 201 3.76 4.27 1.79
CA ALA A 201 2.49 4.86 2.14
C ALA A 201 1.86 5.60 0.96
N HIS A 202 2.65 6.44 0.29
CA HIS A 202 2.23 7.16 -0.89
C HIS A 202 2.53 6.33 -2.14
N PRO A 203 1.54 6.13 -3.03
CA PRO A 203 1.77 5.42 -4.28
C PRO A 203 2.87 6.07 -5.11
N SER A 204 3.58 5.24 -5.87
CA SER A 204 4.59 5.57 -6.88
C SER A 204 5.84 6.32 -6.40
N VAL A 205 5.99 6.57 -5.10
CA VAL A 205 7.14 7.33 -4.57
C VAL A 205 8.47 6.66 -4.90
N THR A 206 8.65 5.40 -4.52
CA THR A 206 9.89 4.64 -4.80
C THR A 206 10.21 4.58 -6.30
N ALA A 207 9.18 4.51 -7.14
CA ALA A 207 9.33 4.30 -8.56
C ALA A 207 9.71 5.57 -9.34
N TYR A 208 9.37 6.77 -8.84
CA TYR A 208 9.74 8.05 -9.45
C TYR A 208 10.94 8.74 -8.81
N PHE A 209 11.19 8.51 -7.51
CA PHE A 209 12.16 9.29 -6.76
C PHE A 209 13.43 8.55 -6.36
N ASN A 210 13.35 7.24 -6.14
CA ASN A 210 14.52 6.48 -5.71
C ASN A 210 15.28 5.96 -6.91
N GLU A 211 16.57 6.29 -6.94
CA GLU A 211 17.52 5.59 -7.78
C GLU A 211 17.56 4.11 -7.41
N GLU A 212 18.01 3.31 -8.35
CA GLU A 212 17.92 1.86 -8.30
C GLU A 212 18.66 1.24 -7.10
N ASP A 213 19.84 1.76 -6.79
CA ASP A 213 20.67 1.34 -5.65
C ASP A 213 20.17 1.86 -4.29
N ALA A 214 19.26 2.84 -4.28
CA ALA A 214 18.67 3.40 -3.07
C ALA A 214 17.43 2.64 -2.58
N LYS A 215 16.83 1.78 -3.42
CA LYS A 215 15.56 1.10 -3.12
C LYS A 215 15.65 0.11 -1.97
N ASP A 216 16.71 -0.70 -1.92
CA ASP A 216 16.89 -1.66 -0.82
C ASP A 216 17.04 -0.92 0.53
N ALA A 217 17.86 0.13 0.56
CA ALA A 217 18.02 0.97 1.75
C ALA A 217 16.73 1.68 2.15
N TYR A 218 15.93 2.12 1.18
CA TYR A 218 14.60 2.67 1.43
C TYR A 218 13.69 1.60 2.03
N ASN A 219 13.60 0.41 1.44
CA ASN A 219 12.74 -0.67 1.91
C ASN A 219 13.11 -1.16 3.32
N GLU A 220 14.40 -1.15 3.67
CA GLU A 220 14.90 -1.48 5.00
C GLU A 220 14.72 -0.35 6.03
N GLY A 221 14.72 0.91 5.59
CA GLY A 221 14.65 2.09 6.44
C GLY A 221 13.33 2.33 7.16
N GLU A 222 13.32 3.32 8.06
CA GLU A 222 12.14 3.74 8.82
C GLU A 222 11.66 5.14 8.40
N PRO A 223 10.33 5.37 8.30
CA PRO A 223 9.79 6.68 7.91
C PRO A 223 10.30 7.85 8.75
N ALA A 224 10.58 7.65 10.04
CA ALA A 224 11.12 8.68 10.92
C ALA A 224 12.43 9.32 10.41
N GLN A 225 13.19 8.61 9.57
CA GLN A 225 14.47 9.07 9.00
C GLN A 225 14.30 9.67 7.59
N ASP A 226 13.15 9.48 6.95
CA ASP A 226 12.97 9.77 5.53
C ASP A 226 13.25 11.24 5.17
N TRP A 227 12.91 12.18 6.06
CA TRP A 227 13.16 13.60 5.81
C TRP A 227 14.66 13.88 5.67
N GLU A 228 15.47 13.36 6.59
CA GLU A 228 16.92 13.56 6.58
C GLU A 228 17.58 12.82 5.41
N THR A 229 17.10 11.61 5.11
CA THR A 229 17.67 10.75 4.07
C THR A 229 17.29 11.20 2.66
N TYR A 230 16.03 11.54 2.42
CA TYR A 230 15.48 11.67 1.06
C TYR A 230 15.17 13.09 0.61
N LEU A 231 15.10 14.09 1.51
CA LEU A 231 14.79 15.47 1.11
C LEU A 231 15.72 15.96 -0.01
N LYS A 232 17.04 15.77 0.16
CA LYS A 232 18.04 16.22 -0.80
C LYS A 232 17.94 15.50 -2.16
N PRO A 233 18.03 14.15 -2.23
CA PRO A 233 17.94 13.47 -3.51
C PRO A 233 16.59 13.70 -4.21
N TRP A 234 15.47 13.71 -3.49
CA TRP A 234 14.16 13.93 -4.12
C TRP A 234 13.96 15.39 -4.56
N THR A 235 14.59 16.35 -3.88
CA THR A 235 14.66 17.74 -4.37
C THR A 235 15.38 17.82 -5.72
N ALA A 236 16.47 17.05 -5.90
CA ALA A 236 17.17 17.00 -7.17
C ALA A 236 16.31 16.36 -8.27
N VAL A 237 15.54 15.33 -7.96
CA VAL A 237 14.56 14.74 -8.89
C VAL A 237 13.52 15.77 -9.34
N LEU A 238 12.90 16.51 -8.41
CA LEU A 238 11.91 17.53 -8.75
C LEU A 238 12.52 18.70 -9.53
N ALA A 239 13.73 19.14 -9.17
CA ALA A 239 14.44 20.16 -9.94
C ALA A 239 14.69 19.69 -11.38
N HIS A 240 15.09 18.44 -11.58
CA HIS A 240 15.38 17.89 -12.89
C HIS A 240 14.12 17.68 -13.76
N THR A 241 13.09 17.06 -13.18
CA THR A 241 11.89 16.61 -13.92
C THR A 241 10.84 17.72 -14.04
N GLY A 242 10.61 18.45 -12.95
CA GLY A 242 9.58 19.49 -12.87
C GLY A 242 10.12 20.91 -13.08
N GLY A 243 11.42 21.14 -12.89
CA GLY A 243 12.01 22.48 -12.91
C GLY A 243 11.74 23.26 -11.62
N TYR A 244 11.57 22.56 -10.49
CA TYR A 244 11.33 23.19 -9.19
C TYR A 244 12.55 23.93 -8.68
N GLU A 245 12.34 25.11 -8.11
CA GLU A 245 13.31 25.73 -7.21
C GLU A 245 13.34 25.00 -5.86
N ALA A 246 14.46 25.08 -5.13
CA ALA A 246 14.66 24.30 -3.90
C ALA A 246 13.53 24.47 -2.85
N GLN A 247 13.04 25.70 -2.66
CA GLN A 247 11.95 25.97 -1.71
C GLN A 247 10.60 25.39 -2.17
N GLU A 248 10.35 25.39 -3.47
CA GLU A 248 9.13 24.83 -4.05
C GLU A 248 9.15 23.31 -3.98
N ALA A 249 10.30 22.70 -4.28
CA ALA A 249 10.53 21.26 -4.13
C ALA A 249 10.31 20.82 -2.68
N GLU A 250 10.91 21.51 -1.70
CA GLU A 250 10.69 21.20 -0.28
C GLU A 250 9.21 21.29 0.09
N LYS A 251 8.50 22.34 -0.34
CA LYS A 251 7.07 22.50 -0.09
C LYS A 251 6.25 21.34 -0.68
N ALA A 252 6.55 20.91 -1.91
CA ALA A 252 5.91 19.77 -2.53
C ALA A 252 6.22 18.47 -1.77
N LEU A 253 7.48 18.27 -1.39
CA LEU A 253 7.94 17.08 -0.67
C LEU A 253 7.34 16.93 0.72
N ARG A 254 6.97 18.01 1.42
CA ARG A 254 6.24 17.93 2.71
C ARG A 254 4.93 17.16 2.63
N THR A 255 4.35 17.01 1.43
CA THR A 255 3.11 16.24 1.24
C THR A 255 3.34 14.73 1.26
N ILE A 256 4.56 14.27 0.97
CA ILE A 256 4.91 12.84 0.83
C ILE A 256 6.11 12.40 1.68
N LEU A 257 6.82 13.33 2.33
CA LEU A 257 7.89 13.07 3.28
C LEU A 257 7.46 13.43 4.73
N PRO A 258 7.81 12.59 5.73
CA PRO A 258 8.23 11.19 5.55
C PRO A 258 7.15 10.39 4.79
N ASP A 259 7.49 9.22 4.26
CA ASP A 259 6.53 8.41 3.49
C ASP A 259 5.50 7.75 4.42
N ILE A 260 4.57 8.59 4.86
CA ILE A 260 3.48 8.32 5.78
C ILE A 260 2.23 8.98 5.19
N LEU A 261 1.19 8.18 4.98
CA LEU A 261 -0.10 8.63 4.50
C LEU A 261 -0.82 9.33 5.66
N ARG A 262 -0.93 10.64 5.58
CA ARG A 262 -1.62 11.45 6.61
C ARG A 262 -3.12 11.31 6.42
N TYR A 263 -3.81 11.01 7.50
CA TYR A 263 -5.24 10.81 7.47
C TYR A 263 -5.94 11.46 8.67
N ASP A 264 -6.83 12.41 8.39
CA ASP A 264 -7.69 13.08 9.35
C ASP A 264 -9.12 12.56 9.18
N ARG A 265 -9.54 11.73 10.13
CA ARG A 265 -10.85 11.05 10.15
C ARG A 265 -12.03 12.01 10.33
N SER A 266 -11.78 13.27 10.71
CA SER A 266 -12.80 14.30 10.81
C SER A 266 -13.13 14.98 9.47
N LYS A 267 -12.37 14.67 8.42
CA LYS A 267 -12.53 15.20 7.07
C LYS A 267 -12.94 14.10 6.09
N PRO A 268 -13.61 14.45 4.97
CA PRO A 268 -13.82 13.50 3.88
C PRO A 268 -12.49 12.87 3.44
N ALA A 269 -12.50 11.55 3.28
CA ALA A 269 -11.35 10.83 2.73
C ALA A 269 -11.24 11.12 1.23
N ALA A 270 -10.08 11.60 0.81
CA ALA A 270 -9.68 11.81 -0.57
C ALA A 270 -8.21 12.20 -0.55
N TYR A 271 -7.39 11.62 -1.43
CA TYR A 271 -5.97 11.90 -1.50
C TYR A 271 -5.72 13.42 -1.63
N PRO A 272 -4.89 14.05 -0.77
CA PRO A 272 -3.92 13.42 0.13
C PRO A 272 -4.38 13.20 1.59
N ASN A 273 -5.66 13.40 1.94
CA ASN A 273 -6.22 13.05 3.24
C ASN A 273 -6.70 11.59 3.25
N GLY A 274 -5.80 10.68 3.63
CA GLY A 274 -6.01 9.25 3.39
C GLY A 274 -6.01 8.95 1.89
N ARG A 275 -6.66 7.86 1.51
CA ARG A 275 -6.79 7.45 0.10
C ARG A 275 -7.98 6.53 -0.08
N MET A 276 -8.86 6.85 -1.01
CA MET A 276 -9.93 6.00 -1.51
C MET A 276 -9.47 5.18 -2.72
N LEU A 277 -10.18 4.08 -3.02
CA LEU A 277 -9.92 3.24 -4.18
C LEU A 277 -9.99 4.01 -5.51
N THR A 278 -10.83 5.03 -5.58
CA THR A 278 -11.08 5.85 -6.77
C THR A 278 -10.14 7.05 -6.92
N ASP A 279 -9.24 7.27 -5.97
CA ASP A 279 -8.37 8.45 -6.00
C ASP A 279 -7.28 8.30 -7.07
N ASP A 280 -7.23 9.27 -7.99
CA ASP A 280 -6.27 9.32 -9.09
C ASP A 280 -4.88 9.81 -8.61
N VAL A 281 -4.21 8.93 -7.90
CA VAL A 281 -2.86 9.13 -7.38
C VAL A 281 -1.80 9.16 -8.49
N THR A 282 -2.07 8.54 -9.64
CA THR A 282 -1.20 8.60 -10.82
C THR A 282 -1.15 10.02 -11.35
N SER A 283 -2.29 10.65 -11.62
CA SER A 283 -2.38 12.05 -12.02
C SER A 283 -1.81 13.00 -10.97
N ALA A 284 -2.06 12.75 -9.68
CA ALA A 284 -1.47 13.54 -8.60
C ALA A 284 0.07 13.49 -8.63
N ARG A 285 0.65 12.30 -8.82
CA ARG A 285 2.10 12.13 -8.93
C ARG A 285 2.66 12.76 -10.20
N LEU A 286 2.03 12.55 -11.36
CA LEU A 286 2.43 13.15 -12.63
C LEU A 286 2.47 14.67 -12.52
N THR A 287 1.44 15.27 -11.90
CA THR A 287 1.40 16.71 -11.62
C THR A 287 2.59 17.14 -10.78
N MET A 288 2.90 16.39 -9.71
CA MET A 288 4.03 16.70 -8.85
C MET A 288 5.38 16.60 -9.60
N VAL A 289 5.69 15.47 -10.23
CA VAL A 289 7.02 15.26 -10.85
C VAL A 289 7.22 16.14 -12.09
N SER A 290 6.16 16.52 -12.80
CA SER A 290 6.26 17.37 -13.99
C SER A 290 6.26 18.88 -13.70
N GLY A 291 6.07 19.29 -12.44
CA GLY A 291 5.87 20.71 -12.10
C GLY A 291 4.56 21.26 -12.66
N GLY A 292 3.53 20.41 -12.74
CA GLY A 292 2.20 20.76 -13.25
C GLY A 292 2.06 20.75 -14.77
N LYS A 293 3.08 20.35 -15.53
CA LYS A 293 3.03 20.29 -17.01
C LYS A 293 2.20 19.10 -17.51
N VAL A 294 2.18 18.02 -16.74
CA VAL A 294 1.43 16.79 -17.02
C VAL A 294 0.49 16.57 -15.84
N THR A 295 -0.81 16.78 -16.05
CA THR A 295 -1.80 16.77 -14.97
C THR A 295 -2.68 15.53 -14.94
N SER A 296 -2.65 14.71 -15.99
CA SER A 296 -3.42 13.46 -16.07
C SER A 296 -2.86 12.55 -17.16
N ASP A 297 -3.08 11.25 -17.00
CA ASP A 297 -2.92 10.22 -18.03
C ASP A 297 -4.25 9.84 -18.72
N HIS A 298 -5.34 10.51 -18.33
CA HIS A 298 -6.70 10.35 -18.85
C HIS A 298 -7.33 8.98 -18.58
N ILE A 299 -6.81 8.20 -17.63
CA ILE A 299 -7.42 6.94 -17.22
C ILE A 299 -8.36 7.19 -16.04
N PRO A 300 -9.67 6.89 -16.16
CA PRO A 300 -10.61 7.02 -15.05
C PRO A 300 -10.43 5.87 -14.05
N PRO A 301 -10.88 6.05 -12.79
CA PRO A 301 -10.95 4.94 -11.85
C PRO A 301 -11.85 3.83 -12.37
N HIS A 302 -11.59 2.61 -11.90
CA HIS A 302 -12.42 1.46 -12.25
C HIS A 302 -13.84 1.58 -11.67
N THR A 303 -14.73 0.69 -12.10
CA THR A 303 -16.16 0.75 -11.75
C THR A 303 -16.69 -0.54 -11.14
N ASP A 304 -15.83 -1.53 -10.93
CA ASP A 304 -16.14 -2.87 -10.44
C ASP A 304 -15.98 -3.02 -8.91
N TYR A 305 -15.66 -1.92 -8.21
CA TYR A 305 -15.58 -1.89 -6.75
C TYR A 305 -16.91 -2.30 -6.08
N LEU A 306 -16.81 -2.93 -4.91
CA LEU A 306 -17.97 -3.31 -4.11
C LEU A 306 -18.41 -2.13 -3.23
N SER A 307 -19.73 -1.89 -3.14
CA SER A 307 -20.30 -0.87 -2.24
C SER A 307 -20.08 -1.21 -0.76
N ASP A 308 -20.02 -2.50 -0.47
CA ASP A 308 -19.92 -3.10 0.85
C ASP A 308 -18.59 -3.82 1.02
N PHE A 309 -18.28 -4.14 2.28
CA PHE A 309 -17.07 -4.85 2.65
C PHE A 309 -16.90 -6.12 1.77
N PRO A 310 -15.72 -6.39 1.18
CA PRO A 310 -14.41 -5.78 1.45
C PRO A 310 -14.01 -4.62 0.51
N TYR A 311 -14.96 -4.01 -0.21
CA TYR A 311 -14.78 -2.82 -1.07
C TYR A 311 -14.01 -3.06 -2.38
N LEU A 312 -12.98 -3.91 -2.35
CA LEU A 312 -12.27 -4.35 -3.54
C LEU A 312 -13.18 -5.20 -4.44
N GLY A 313 -13.07 -5.02 -5.76
CA GLY A 313 -13.94 -5.69 -6.74
C GLY A 313 -13.71 -7.19 -6.85
N HIS A 314 -14.62 -7.88 -7.56
CA HIS A 314 -14.49 -9.31 -7.81
C HIS A 314 -13.25 -9.60 -8.66
N PRO A 315 -12.50 -10.68 -8.39
CA PRO A 315 -11.31 -10.99 -9.18
C PRO A 315 -11.68 -11.29 -10.63
N HIS A 316 -10.87 -10.77 -11.56
CA HIS A 316 -10.95 -11.09 -12.97
C HIS A 316 -10.59 -12.55 -13.22
N PRO A 317 -11.15 -13.17 -14.29
CA PRO A 317 -10.76 -14.51 -14.69
C PRO A 317 -9.25 -14.62 -14.88
N VAL A 318 -8.64 -15.58 -14.20
CA VAL A 318 -7.23 -15.89 -14.39
C VAL A 318 -7.09 -16.53 -15.77
N THR A 319 -6.62 -15.76 -16.75
CA THR A 319 -6.28 -16.33 -18.06
C THR A 319 -5.03 -17.17 -17.86
N ASN A 320 -5.19 -18.49 -17.84
CA ASN A 320 -4.06 -19.40 -18.00
C ASN A 320 -3.46 -19.14 -19.39
N GLY A 321 -2.45 -18.29 -19.47
CA GLY A 321 -1.63 -18.17 -20.67
C GLY A 321 -0.96 -19.51 -20.91
N GLY A 322 -1.27 -20.13 -22.07
CA GLY A 322 -0.57 -21.31 -22.56
C GLY A 322 0.84 -21.02 -23.04
#